data_AF-A0A5C5XV32-F1
#
_entry.id   AF-A0A5C5XV32-F1
#
_cell.length_a   1.000
_cell.length_b   1.000
_cell.length_c   1.000
_cell.angle_alpha   90.00
_cell.angle_beta   90.00
_cell.angle_gamma   90.00
#
_symmetry.space_group_name_H-M   'P 1'
#
loop_
_entity.id
_entity.type
_entity.pdbx_description
1 polymer ?
#
loop_
_entity_poly.entity_id
_entity_poly.type
_entity_poly.pdbx_seq_one_letter_code
_entity_poly.pdbx_strand_id
1 'polypeptide(L)'
;MLGRMLTPPLTLALVAASLAPTDAAAQNIFRRFVPVERVAADPGASYGLRQSHGPWLIMAATFTGDGAEQQANQVALELRQRLNASSYVHDLKLELDTTDVGRGVDKYGNKKHMKYRGGDTVHEWAVLVGDYPAIDDPEAQRMLDNVKRFEPDALKIEDDKPTFQTLAYIRRHQEQIIQKVSNAEPHGPMRTAFITRNPLLPQEYFVPKGVDKFVSDMNKGVKHSLLDMKGRYTVKVATFAGKAQLQTASLANTRSQKRSDVDPLVEAAENAHLLTEEMRRLNIEAYEFHDRYESYVVVGSYDEVAKIDDEGRLYPTDAMMPVIRAFGAAYNTPSDPLQRVRLPDQVASEVSQVEGQFKQMFQQKHGQVASGLNPKFARVPPKDPNARVIPFDIHPHVIEAPKRSISGSFSLFR
;
A
#
# COMPACT_ATOMS: atom_id res chain seq x y z
N MET A 1 -26.98 38.38 -80.16
CA MET A 1 -27.18 37.00 -80.65
C MET A 1 -26.43 36.06 -79.73
N LEU A 2 -27.06 34.92 -79.40
CA LEU A 2 -26.64 33.89 -78.44
C LEU A 2 -25.20 33.41 -78.62
N GLY A 3 -24.60 32.92 -77.53
CA GLY A 3 -23.42 32.03 -77.62
C GLY A 3 -22.78 31.70 -76.28
N ARG A 4 -23.34 30.71 -75.56
CA ARG A 4 -22.77 30.03 -74.38
C ARG A 4 -21.32 29.57 -74.61
N MET A 5 -20.45 29.72 -73.60
CA MET A 5 -19.51 28.67 -73.20
C MET A 5 -19.25 28.73 -71.68
N LEU A 6 -19.44 27.56 -71.05
CA LEU A 6 -19.21 27.26 -69.64
C LEU A 6 -17.74 26.91 -69.41
N THR A 7 -17.15 27.42 -68.32
CA THR A 7 -15.86 26.98 -67.77
C THR A 7 -16.04 26.61 -66.28
N PRO A 8 -15.48 25.50 -65.78
CA PRO A 8 -15.58 25.12 -64.38
C PRO A 8 -14.43 25.74 -63.55
N PRO A 9 -14.62 26.04 -62.25
CA PRO A 9 -13.50 26.33 -61.37
C PRO A 9 -13.08 25.09 -60.57
N LEU A 10 -11.80 24.77 -60.75
CA LEU A 10 -10.83 24.19 -59.83
C LEU A 10 -11.30 23.96 -58.38
N THR A 11 -11.41 22.71 -57.96
CA THR A 11 -11.54 22.29 -56.56
C THR A 11 -10.16 22.20 -55.91
N LEU A 12 -9.83 23.15 -55.04
CA LEU A 12 -8.66 23.10 -54.16
C LEU A 12 -9.09 22.54 -52.80
N ALA A 13 -8.63 21.33 -52.47
CA ALA A 13 -8.88 20.69 -51.18
C ALA A 13 -8.04 21.37 -50.08
N LEU A 14 -8.70 22.09 -49.17
CA LEU A 14 -8.08 22.67 -47.98
C LEU A 14 -8.17 21.64 -46.83
N VAL A 15 -7.03 21.06 -46.45
CA VAL A 15 -6.90 20.25 -45.22
C VAL A 15 -6.90 21.21 -44.03
N ALA A 16 -8.03 21.31 -43.34
CA ALA A 16 -8.13 22.04 -42.08
C ALA A 16 -7.56 21.15 -40.96
N ALA A 17 -6.35 21.48 -40.49
CA ALA A 17 -5.80 20.93 -39.26
C ALA A 17 -6.63 21.40 -38.07
N SER A 18 -7.39 20.49 -37.47
CA SER A 18 -8.14 20.72 -36.23
C SER A 18 -7.16 20.81 -35.04
N LEU A 19 -6.69 22.02 -34.73
CA LEU A 19 -6.16 22.33 -33.41
C LEU A 19 -7.35 22.36 -32.44
N ALA A 20 -7.54 21.26 -31.71
CA ALA A 20 -8.48 21.24 -30.59
C ALA A 20 -7.99 22.22 -29.52
N PRO A 21 -8.82 23.18 -29.05
CA PRO A 21 -8.49 24.00 -27.91
C PRO A 21 -8.40 23.08 -26.67
N THR A 22 -7.27 23.14 -25.98
CA THR A 22 -7.07 22.48 -24.69
C THR A 22 -7.98 23.12 -23.65
N ASP A 23 -9.07 22.44 -23.29
CA ASP A 23 -10.00 22.75 -22.19
C ASP A 23 -9.34 22.58 -20.81
N ALA A 24 -8.32 23.39 -20.51
CA ALA A 24 -7.58 23.33 -19.24
C ALA A 24 -7.89 24.49 -18.27
N ALA A 25 -8.81 25.41 -18.61
CA ALA A 25 -9.05 26.61 -17.79
C ALA A 25 -10.51 26.87 -17.36
N ALA A 26 -11.47 26.00 -17.72
CA ALA A 26 -12.90 26.26 -17.49
C ALA A 26 -13.50 25.60 -16.23
N GLN A 27 -12.77 24.77 -15.48
CA GLN A 27 -13.33 24.00 -14.37
C GLN A 27 -13.54 24.76 -13.03
N ASN A 28 -13.22 26.06 -12.94
CA ASN A 28 -13.11 26.74 -11.64
C ASN A 28 -14.02 27.96 -11.38
N ILE A 29 -14.87 28.38 -12.31
CA ILE A 29 -15.77 29.52 -12.05
C ILE A 29 -17.06 29.07 -11.35
N PHE A 30 -17.64 27.92 -11.74
CA PHE A 30 -18.90 27.44 -11.17
C PHE A 30 -18.78 26.87 -9.74
N ARG A 31 -17.60 26.42 -9.30
CA ARG A 31 -17.34 26.01 -7.90
C ARG A 31 -17.52 27.16 -6.89
N ARG A 32 -17.42 28.42 -7.31
CA ARG A 32 -17.66 29.59 -6.44
C ARG A 32 -19.14 29.88 -6.18
N PHE A 33 -20.05 29.26 -6.94
CA PHE A 33 -21.48 29.52 -6.87
C PHE A 33 -22.30 28.32 -6.35
N VAL A 34 -21.65 27.22 -5.95
CA VAL A 34 -22.32 26.14 -5.23
C VAL A 34 -22.54 26.60 -3.78
N PRO A 35 -23.79 26.63 -3.27
CA PRO A 35 -24.05 26.91 -1.87
C PRO A 35 -23.24 25.93 -1.00
N VAL A 36 -22.37 26.46 -0.13
CA VAL A 36 -21.70 25.63 0.87
C VAL A 36 -22.80 25.10 1.79
N GLU A 37 -23.05 23.80 1.75
CA GLU A 37 -23.99 23.15 2.65
C GLU A 37 -23.49 23.39 4.08
N ARG A 38 -24.30 24.11 4.86
CA ARG A 38 -23.94 24.44 6.23
C ARG A 38 -24.25 23.26 7.13
N VAL A 39 -23.28 22.91 7.95
CA VAL A 39 -23.44 21.88 8.97
C VAL A 39 -24.44 22.37 10.02
N ALA A 40 -25.33 21.49 10.47
CA ALA A 40 -26.28 21.80 11.53
C ALA A 40 -25.54 22.16 12.84
N ALA A 41 -25.92 23.30 13.43
CA ALA A 41 -25.27 23.88 14.60
C ALA A 41 -26.30 24.43 15.61
N ASP A 42 -27.26 23.59 15.98
CA ASP A 42 -28.25 23.82 17.03
C ASP A 42 -27.65 23.61 18.44
N PRO A 43 -27.69 24.59 19.35
CA PRO A 43 -27.26 24.43 20.73
C PRO A 43 -28.04 23.37 21.54
N GLY A 44 -29.28 23.05 21.13
CA GLY A 44 -30.13 22.05 21.80
C GLY A 44 -29.93 20.62 21.29
N ALA A 45 -29.18 20.42 20.22
CA ALA A 45 -28.94 19.10 19.65
C ALA A 45 -27.78 18.38 20.33
N SER A 46 -27.92 17.06 20.52
CA SER A 46 -26.82 16.20 20.95
C SER A 46 -25.93 15.84 19.76
N TYR A 47 -24.62 16.04 19.91
CA TYR A 47 -23.62 15.73 18.88
C TYR A 47 -22.80 14.48 19.20
N GLY A 48 -23.42 13.48 19.80
CA GLY A 48 -22.78 12.21 20.11
C GLY A 48 -22.20 11.52 18.87
N LEU A 49 -20.99 10.98 18.98
CA LEU A 49 -20.35 10.18 17.93
C LEU A 49 -21.15 8.90 17.63
N ARG A 50 -21.22 8.52 16.36
CA ARG A 50 -21.90 7.30 15.87
C ARG A 50 -21.00 6.50 14.95
N GLN A 51 -21.31 5.22 14.76
CA GLN A 51 -20.62 4.35 13.79
C GLN A 51 -20.82 4.81 12.33
N SER A 52 -21.92 5.51 12.04
CA SER A 52 -22.20 6.08 10.71
C SER A 52 -21.33 7.28 10.36
N HIS A 53 -20.64 7.87 11.34
CA HIS A 53 -19.69 8.96 11.09
C HIS A 53 -18.39 8.39 10.51
N GLY A 54 -17.68 9.21 9.73
CA GLY A 54 -16.58 8.78 8.89
C GLY A 54 -15.51 7.96 9.63
N PRO A 55 -14.82 7.04 8.94
CA PRO A 55 -13.86 6.14 9.57
C PRO A 55 -12.64 6.86 10.13
N TRP A 56 -12.29 8.01 9.57
CA TRP A 56 -11.22 8.88 10.06
C TRP A 56 -11.78 10.23 10.50
N LEU A 57 -11.36 10.67 11.69
CA LEU A 57 -11.82 11.86 12.36
C LEU A 57 -10.60 12.63 12.88
N ILE A 58 -10.71 13.94 13.05
CA ILE A 58 -9.67 14.75 13.72
C ILE A 58 -10.00 14.84 15.20
N MET A 59 -9.15 14.33 16.08
CA MET A 59 -9.26 14.55 17.52
C MET A 59 -8.73 15.94 17.85
N ALA A 60 -9.64 16.85 18.20
CA ALA A 60 -9.33 18.26 18.39
C ALA A 60 -8.89 18.55 19.83
N ALA A 61 -9.62 18.04 20.81
CA ALA A 61 -9.31 18.23 22.24
C ALA A 61 -9.93 17.11 23.09
N THR A 62 -9.38 16.92 24.28
CA THR A 62 -9.93 16.05 25.33
C THR A 62 -10.14 16.83 26.63
N PHE A 63 -11.12 16.40 27.42
CA PHE A 63 -11.59 17.09 28.62
C PHE A 63 -11.82 16.09 29.75
N THR A 64 -11.57 16.51 30.99
CA THR A 64 -11.71 15.68 32.19
C THR A 64 -12.32 16.48 33.35
N GLY A 65 -13.09 15.81 34.21
CA GLY A 65 -13.77 16.42 35.35
C GLY A 65 -15.25 16.75 35.09
N ASP A 66 -15.94 17.27 36.10
CA ASP A 66 -17.40 17.35 36.13
C ASP A 66 -18.01 18.27 35.05
N GLY A 67 -17.28 19.30 34.61
CA GLY A 67 -17.71 20.20 33.52
C GLY A 67 -17.20 19.82 32.12
N ALA A 68 -16.52 18.68 32.00
CA ALA A 68 -15.86 18.27 30.76
C ALA A 68 -16.84 18.08 29.59
N GLU A 69 -17.99 17.44 29.83
CA GLU A 69 -19.01 17.22 28.80
C GLU A 69 -19.54 18.55 28.26
N GLN A 70 -19.86 19.48 29.14
CA GLN A 70 -20.41 20.78 28.76
C GLN A 70 -19.40 21.59 27.94
N GLN A 71 -18.13 21.63 28.38
CA GLN A 71 -17.08 22.33 27.64
C GLN A 71 -16.79 21.66 26.29
N ALA A 72 -16.80 20.33 26.22
CA ALA A 72 -16.64 19.59 24.96
C ALA A 72 -17.77 19.90 23.97
N ASN A 73 -19.03 19.95 24.43
CA ASN A 73 -20.17 20.33 23.60
C ASN A 73 -20.08 21.77 23.09
N GLN A 74 -19.62 22.72 23.92
CA GLN A 74 -19.41 24.10 23.48
C GLN A 74 -18.35 24.20 22.38
N VAL A 75 -17.22 23.50 22.53
CA VAL A 75 -16.17 23.46 21.51
C VAL A 75 -16.67 22.81 20.22
N ALA A 76 -17.42 21.71 20.32
CA ALA A 76 -18.04 21.08 19.17
C ALA A 76 -18.99 22.05 18.42
N LEU A 77 -19.84 22.76 19.17
CA LEU A 77 -20.76 23.75 18.60
C LEU A 77 -20.02 24.89 17.90
N GLU A 78 -18.97 25.44 18.51
CA GLU A 78 -18.17 26.51 17.89
C GLU A 78 -17.48 26.05 16.60
N LEU A 79 -16.96 24.82 16.56
CA LEU A 79 -16.37 24.23 15.36
C LEU A 79 -17.40 24.12 14.22
N ARG A 80 -18.64 23.73 14.54
CA ARG A 80 -19.75 23.68 13.57
C ARG A 80 -20.13 25.07 13.08
N GLN A 81 -20.25 26.05 13.98
CA GLN A 81 -20.70 27.40 13.64
C GLN A 81 -19.66 28.21 12.86
N ARG A 82 -18.39 28.14 13.27
CA ARG A 82 -17.32 29.03 12.80
C ARG A 82 -16.43 28.40 11.73
N LEU A 83 -16.19 27.09 11.80
CA LEU A 83 -15.43 26.37 10.77
C LEU A 83 -16.29 25.60 9.77
N ASN A 84 -17.62 25.57 9.97
CA ASN A 84 -18.53 24.73 9.18
C ASN A 84 -18.09 23.26 9.13
N ALA A 85 -17.54 22.75 10.23
CA ALA A 85 -17.01 21.40 10.32
C ALA A 85 -17.97 20.51 11.14
N SER A 86 -18.34 19.34 10.61
CA SER A 86 -19.01 18.31 11.40
C SER A 86 -18.16 17.99 12.62
N SER A 87 -18.69 18.13 13.82
CA SER A 87 -17.95 17.88 15.07
C SER A 87 -18.78 17.01 16.01
N TYR A 88 -18.14 16.11 16.74
CA TYR A 88 -18.80 15.11 17.55
C TYR A 88 -18.17 15.06 18.93
N VAL A 89 -18.97 14.68 19.92
CA VAL A 89 -18.53 14.46 21.29
C VAL A 89 -18.59 12.96 21.58
N HIS A 90 -17.52 12.42 22.16
CA HIS A 90 -17.39 11.01 22.50
C HIS A 90 -16.99 10.84 23.97
N ASP A 91 -17.76 10.00 24.68
CA ASP A 91 -17.45 9.53 26.03
C ASP A 91 -16.38 8.43 25.95
N LEU A 92 -15.16 8.74 26.38
CA LEU A 92 -14.01 7.86 26.35
C LEU A 92 -13.74 7.29 27.74
N LYS A 93 -13.89 5.97 27.87
CA LYS A 93 -13.54 5.21 29.08
C LYS A 93 -12.36 4.31 28.78
N LEU A 94 -11.22 4.61 29.41
CA LEU A 94 -9.99 3.87 29.26
C LEU A 94 -9.77 3.02 30.51
N GLU A 95 -9.79 1.71 30.35
CA GLU A 95 -9.32 0.79 31.39
C GLU A 95 -7.80 0.63 31.23
N LEU A 96 -7.07 0.98 32.29
CA LEU A 96 -5.62 0.91 32.32
C LEU A 96 -5.20 -0.50 32.71
N ASP A 97 -4.29 -1.10 31.92
CA ASP A 97 -3.69 -2.39 32.25
C ASP A 97 -2.85 -2.26 33.53
N THR A 98 -3.25 -2.98 34.58
CA THR A 98 -2.58 -3.00 35.89
C THR A 98 -1.69 -4.23 36.08
N THR A 99 -1.67 -5.15 35.12
CA THR A 99 -1.12 -6.49 35.32
C THR A 99 0.42 -6.53 35.33
N ASP A 100 1.09 -5.59 34.65
CA ASP A 100 2.56 -5.56 34.50
C ASP A 100 3.16 -4.15 34.62
N VAL A 101 2.55 -3.28 35.43
CA VAL A 101 3.03 -1.90 35.60
C VAL A 101 4.20 -1.92 36.59
N GLY A 102 5.44 -2.02 36.11
CA GLY A 102 6.60 -1.74 36.95
C GLY A 102 7.94 -2.15 36.39
N ARG A 103 8.89 -1.20 36.41
CA ARG A 103 10.29 -1.48 36.09
C ARG A 103 11.05 -1.80 37.37
N GLY A 104 11.73 -2.95 37.37
CA GLY A 104 12.63 -3.38 38.44
C GLY A 104 12.08 -4.53 39.28
N VAL A 105 12.93 -5.00 40.19
CA VAL A 105 12.62 -6.05 41.16
C VAL A 105 12.52 -5.46 42.56
N ASP A 106 11.69 -6.06 43.41
CA ASP A 106 11.68 -5.77 44.82
C ASP A 106 12.93 -6.34 45.53
N LYS A 107 13.05 -6.09 46.83
CA LYS A 107 14.14 -6.62 47.67
C LYS A 107 14.21 -8.15 47.76
N TYR A 108 13.20 -8.86 47.23
CA TYR A 108 13.09 -10.31 47.20
C TYR A 108 13.25 -10.89 45.79
N GLY A 109 13.56 -10.06 44.79
CA GLY A 109 13.74 -10.48 43.39
C GLY A 109 12.45 -10.63 42.59
N ASN A 110 11.28 -10.32 43.16
CA ASN A 110 10.01 -10.36 42.43
C ASN A 110 9.81 -9.10 41.59
N LYS A 111 9.05 -9.19 40.49
CA LYS A 111 8.64 -8.01 39.71
C LYS A 111 7.95 -6.99 40.63
N LYS A 112 8.38 -5.74 40.55
CA LYS A 112 7.76 -4.65 41.31
C LYS A 112 6.40 -4.30 40.71
N HIS A 113 5.31 -4.52 41.45
CA HIS A 113 3.99 -4.04 41.06
C HIS A 113 3.84 -2.55 41.41
N MET A 114 3.46 -1.74 40.42
CA MET A 114 3.07 -0.34 40.57
C MET A 114 1.58 -0.24 40.26
N LYS A 115 0.92 0.73 40.89
CA LYS A 115 -0.46 1.10 40.58
C LYS A 115 -0.51 2.53 40.10
N TYR A 116 -1.43 2.82 39.19
CA TYR A 116 -1.69 4.19 38.77
C TYR A 116 -2.26 4.98 39.96
N ARG A 117 -1.73 6.18 40.19
CA ARG A 117 -2.19 7.04 41.29
C ARG A 117 -3.66 7.47 41.10
N GLY A 118 -4.10 7.60 39.85
CA GLY A 118 -5.46 8.01 39.49
C GLY A 118 -6.49 6.88 39.44
N GLY A 119 -6.12 5.66 39.82
CA GLY A 119 -6.96 4.47 39.65
C GLY A 119 -6.80 3.81 38.28
N ASP A 120 -7.61 2.77 38.05
CA ASP A 120 -7.46 1.85 36.92
C ASP A 120 -8.38 2.22 35.74
N THR A 121 -9.13 3.31 35.88
CA THR A 121 -10.02 3.82 34.84
C THR A 121 -9.82 5.32 34.67
N VAL A 122 -9.68 5.76 33.42
CA VAL A 122 -9.67 7.18 33.05
C VAL A 122 -10.92 7.47 32.25
N HIS A 123 -11.67 8.48 32.68
CA HIS A 123 -12.86 8.97 32.00
C HIS A 123 -12.57 10.34 31.37
N GLU A 124 -12.64 10.41 30.05
CA GLU A 124 -12.43 11.65 29.30
C GLU A 124 -13.58 11.89 28.31
N TRP A 125 -13.81 13.15 27.97
CA TRP A 125 -14.64 13.55 26.85
C TRP A 125 -13.77 14.01 25.71
N ALA A 126 -13.98 13.46 24.51
CA ALA A 126 -13.22 13.82 23.31
C ALA A 126 -14.08 14.58 22.31
N VAL A 127 -13.51 15.62 21.69
CA VAL A 127 -14.11 16.33 20.55
C VAL A 127 -13.43 15.85 19.26
N LEU A 128 -14.23 15.28 18.37
CA LEU A 128 -13.82 14.69 17.08
C LEU A 128 -14.41 15.51 15.93
N VAL A 129 -13.69 15.68 14.83
CA VAL A 129 -14.09 16.58 13.73
C VAL A 129 -13.95 15.93 12.36
N GLY A 130 -14.96 16.12 11.52
CA GLY A 130 -15.05 15.69 10.14
C GLY A 130 -15.52 14.26 9.97
N ASP A 131 -15.58 13.81 8.72
CA ASP A 131 -16.03 12.47 8.32
C ASP A 131 -15.19 12.00 7.12
N TYR A 132 -13.95 11.60 7.36
CA TYR A 132 -12.97 11.40 6.28
C TYR A 132 -12.82 9.92 5.90
N PRO A 133 -12.65 9.61 4.60
CA PRO A 133 -12.54 8.24 4.12
C PRO A 133 -11.16 7.63 4.37
N ALA A 134 -10.10 8.45 4.48
CA ALA A 134 -8.72 8.03 4.62
C ALA A 134 -7.91 8.98 5.53
N ILE A 135 -6.81 8.48 6.09
CA ILE A 135 -5.89 9.26 6.93
C ILE A 135 -5.13 10.33 6.13
N ASP A 136 -4.81 10.06 4.86
CA ASP A 136 -4.09 10.95 3.94
C ASP A 136 -5.02 11.74 3.01
N ASP A 137 -6.31 11.81 3.35
CA ASP A 137 -7.29 12.58 2.59
C ASP A 137 -6.90 14.09 2.55
N PRO A 138 -6.80 14.72 1.36
CA PRO A 138 -6.39 16.12 1.26
C PRO A 138 -7.36 17.13 1.91
N GLU A 139 -8.63 16.79 2.07
CA GLU A 139 -9.60 17.61 2.81
C GLU A 139 -9.39 17.46 4.32
N ALA A 140 -9.16 16.24 4.80
CA ALA A 140 -8.81 15.97 6.20
C ALA A 140 -7.57 16.73 6.65
N GLN A 141 -6.51 16.73 5.83
CA GLN A 141 -5.26 17.43 6.16
C GLN A 141 -5.47 18.96 6.22
N ARG A 142 -6.22 19.53 5.27
CA ARG A 142 -6.56 20.96 5.29
C ARG A 142 -7.43 21.34 6.49
N MET A 143 -8.42 20.51 6.83
CA MET A 143 -9.24 20.74 8.01
C MET A 143 -8.44 20.59 9.30
N LEU A 144 -7.50 19.63 9.37
CA LEU A 144 -6.62 19.48 10.52
C LEU A 144 -5.81 20.75 10.78
N ASP A 145 -5.24 21.35 9.74
CA ASP A 145 -4.51 22.61 9.86
C ASP A 145 -5.43 23.76 10.31
N ASN A 146 -6.66 23.82 9.79
CA ASN A 146 -7.65 24.81 10.25
C ASN A 146 -8.00 24.61 11.73
N VAL A 147 -8.27 23.38 12.17
CA VAL A 147 -8.57 23.03 13.58
C VAL A 147 -7.41 23.39 14.48
N LYS A 148 -6.16 23.11 14.08
CA LYS A 148 -4.96 23.44 14.86
C LYS A 148 -4.76 24.95 15.05
N ARG A 149 -5.22 25.77 14.11
CA ARG A 149 -5.13 27.23 14.16
C ARG A 149 -6.37 27.88 14.77
N PHE A 150 -7.45 27.13 14.94
CA PHE A 150 -8.71 27.66 15.43
C PHE A 150 -8.64 27.97 16.93
N GLU A 151 -9.18 29.13 17.29
CA GLU A 151 -9.26 29.63 18.67
C GLU A 151 -10.74 29.73 19.10
N PRO A 152 -11.31 28.63 19.65
CA PRO A 152 -12.65 28.65 20.21
C PRO A 152 -12.68 29.45 21.52
N ASP A 153 -13.76 30.19 21.75
CA ASP A 153 -13.98 30.97 22.98
C ASP A 153 -14.07 30.05 24.20
N ALA A 154 -14.67 28.87 24.05
CA ALA A 154 -14.76 27.84 25.08
C ALA A 154 -13.40 27.28 25.56
N LEU A 155 -12.29 27.52 24.84
CA LEU A 155 -10.94 27.13 25.27
C LEU A 155 -10.09 28.30 25.79
N LYS A 156 -10.65 29.51 25.86
CA LYS A 156 -9.96 30.64 26.49
C LYS A 156 -9.84 30.38 27.99
N ILE A 157 -8.60 30.44 28.49
CA ILE A 157 -8.33 30.36 29.93
C ILE A 157 -8.47 31.78 30.48
N GLU A 158 -9.55 32.00 31.23
CA GLU A 158 -9.86 33.23 31.97
C GLU A 158 -9.73 32.94 33.48
N ASP A 159 -9.26 33.90 34.27
CA ASP A 159 -8.96 33.69 35.70
C ASP A 159 -10.21 33.37 36.55
N ASP A 160 -11.39 33.70 36.05
CA ASP A 160 -12.69 33.54 36.70
C ASP A 160 -13.43 32.25 36.30
N LYS A 161 -12.92 31.49 35.32
CA LYS A 161 -13.60 30.28 34.81
C LYS A 161 -12.71 29.04 34.88
N PRO A 162 -13.20 27.92 35.45
CA PRO A 162 -12.47 26.67 35.39
C PRO A 162 -12.39 26.17 33.95
N THR A 163 -11.23 25.63 33.56
CA THR A 163 -11.05 24.89 32.31
C THR A 163 -10.92 23.41 32.62
N PHE A 164 -11.65 22.59 31.86
CA PHE A 164 -11.64 21.13 31.94
C PHE A 164 -10.83 20.50 30.81
N GLN A 165 -10.22 21.32 29.92
CA GLN A 165 -9.36 20.82 28.86
C GLN A 165 -8.10 20.17 29.44
N THR A 166 -7.84 18.93 29.04
CA THR A 166 -6.69 18.17 29.52
C THR A 166 -5.38 18.87 29.13
N LEU A 167 -4.53 19.12 30.14
CA LEU A 167 -3.23 19.79 30.03
C LEU A 167 -3.28 21.24 29.51
N ALA A 168 -4.40 21.96 29.65
CA ALA A 168 -4.59 23.33 29.16
C ALA A 168 -3.43 24.29 29.51
N TYR A 169 -3.07 24.37 30.81
CA TYR A 169 -2.02 25.26 31.29
C TYR A 169 -0.62 24.90 30.74
N ILE A 170 -0.30 23.60 30.67
CA ILE A 170 0.98 23.12 30.13
C ILE A 170 1.07 23.45 28.64
N ARG A 171 -0.01 23.21 27.88
CA ARG A 171 -0.07 23.50 26.45
C ARG A 171 0.09 24.99 26.16
N ARG A 172 -0.57 25.87 26.95
CA ARG A 172 -0.41 27.33 26.85
C ARG A 172 1.02 27.78 27.13
N HIS A 173 1.64 27.25 28.18
CA HIS A 173 3.03 27.60 28.50
C HIS A 173 4.01 27.14 27.41
N GLN A 174 3.83 25.92 26.87
CA GLN A 174 4.62 25.42 25.74
C GLN A 174 4.46 26.31 24.50
N GLU A 175 3.25 26.77 24.20
CA GLU A 175 2.99 27.68 23.07
C GLU A 175 3.78 28.98 23.19
N GLN A 176 3.72 29.60 24.38
CA GLN A 176 4.45 30.84 24.65
C GLN A 176 5.97 30.67 24.52
N ILE A 177 6.52 29.50 24.87
CA ILE A 177 7.94 29.21 24.66
C ILE A 177 8.24 29.04 23.19
N ILE A 178 7.45 28.24 22.47
CA ILE A 178 7.67 27.96 21.04
C ILE A 178 7.63 29.26 20.24
N GLN A 179 6.65 30.14 20.49
CA GLN A 179 6.55 31.45 19.82
C GLN A 179 7.74 32.38 20.14
N LYS A 180 8.36 32.24 21.31
CA LYS A 180 9.55 33.03 21.69
C LYS A 180 10.85 32.49 21.10
N VAL A 181 10.96 31.17 20.95
CA VAL A 181 12.20 30.48 20.53
C VAL A 181 12.24 30.28 19.01
N SER A 182 11.08 30.07 18.40
CA SER A 182 10.93 29.90 16.96
C SER A 182 10.03 31.01 16.43
N ASN A 183 10.38 31.60 15.28
CA ASN A 183 9.47 32.43 14.49
C ASN A 183 8.36 31.57 13.84
N ALA A 184 7.89 30.53 14.54
CA ALA A 184 6.85 29.64 14.06
C ALA A 184 5.51 30.38 14.09
N GLU A 185 4.68 30.09 13.10
CA GLU A 185 3.32 30.59 13.03
C GLU A 185 2.55 30.26 14.32
N PRO A 186 1.78 31.21 14.87
CA PRO A 186 0.98 30.96 16.06
C PRO A 186 -0.07 29.88 15.77
N HIS A 187 -0.11 28.86 16.62
CA HIS A 187 -1.17 27.86 16.58
C HIS A 187 -2.13 28.07 17.76
N GLY A 188 -3.37 27.65 17.58
CA GLY A 188 -4.41 27.78 18.58
C GLY A 188 -4.29 26.73 19.71
N PRO A 189 -5.22 26.73 20.67
CA PRO A 189 -5.23 25.79 21.81
C PRO A 189 -5.34 24.31 21.41
N MET A 190 -5.62 24.02 20.14
CA MET A 190 -5.75 22.68 19.56
C MET A 190 -4.58 22.31 18.62
N ARG A 191 -3.40 22.94 18.75
CA ARG A 191 -2.23 22.64 17.89
C ARG A 191 -1.83 21.16 17.86
N THR A 192 -2.10 20.43 18.95
CA THR A 192 -1.78 19.01 19.11
C THR A 192 -2.86 18.09 18.54
N ALA A 193 -3.86 18.65 17.84
CA ALA A 193 -4.87 17.86 17.16
C ALA A 193 -4.21 16.91 16.14
N PHE A 194 -4.81 15.73 15.97
CA PHE A 194 -4.33 14.71 15.04
C PHE A 194 -5.49 13.90 14.48
N ILE A 195 -5.25 13.23 13.35
CA ILE A 195 -6.24 12.34 12.75
C ILE A 195 -6.21 10.98 13.47
N THR A 196 -7.38 10.53 13.91
CA THR A 196 -7.61 9.26 14.57
C THR A 196 -8.70 8.46 13.87
N ARG A 197 -8.81 7.19 14.21
CA ARG A 197 -9.89 6.30 13.76
C ARG A 197 -11.17 6.61 14.52
N ASN A 198 -12.32 6.32 13.92
CA ASN A 198 -13.58 6.27 14.65
C ASN A 198 -13.51 5.14 15.70
N PRO A 199 -13.48 5.44 17.01
CA PRO A 199 -13.34 4.43 18.07
C PRO A 199 -14.51 3.45 18.14
N LEU A 200 -15.66 3.79 17.53
CA LEU A 200 -16.83 2.92 17.48
C LEU A 200 -16.76 1.88 16.35
N LEU A 201 -15.76 1.98 15.45
CA LEU A 201 -15.54 1.02 14.39
C LEU A 201 -14.55 -0.08 14.83
N PRO A 202 -14.79 -1.34 14.42
CA PRO A 202 -13.92 -2.47 14.76
C PRO A 202 -12.52 -2.31 14.14
N GLN A 203 -11.49 -2.85 14.79
CA GLN A 203 -10.10 -2.70 14.34
C GLN A 203 -9.88 -3.33 12.95
N GLU A 204 -10.61 -4.40 12.66
CA GLU A 204 -10.61 -5.13 11.39
C GLU A 204 -11.03 -4.24 10.22
N TYR A 205 -11.84 -3.19 10.48
CA TYR A 205 -12.22 -2.22 9.46
C TYR A 205 -11.01 -1.46 8.90
N PHE A 206 -10.00 -1.24 9.73
CA PHE A 206 -8.81 -0.44 9.39
C PHE A 206 -7.63 -1.28 8.92
N VAL A 207 -7.78 -2.60 8.83
CA VAL A 207 -6.77 -3.49 8.24
C VAL A 207 -6.81 -3.29 6.72
N PRO A 208 -5.71 -2.84 6.08
CA PRO A 208 -5.67 -2.67 4.65
C PRO A 208 -5.99 -4.00 3.95
N LYS A 209 -7.00 -3.99 3.07
CA LYS A 209 -7.32 -5.16 2.23
C LYS A 209 -6.46 -5.09 0.97
N GLY A 210 -5.40 -5.90 0.91
CA GLY A 210 -4.50 -5.98 -0.24
C GLY A 210 -3.06 -5.62 0.10
N VAL A 211 -2.23 -5.40 -0.92
CA VAL A 211 -0.82 -5.05 -0.73
C VAL A 211 -0.65 -3.68 -0.11
N ASP A 212 0.36 -3.54 0.74
CA ASP A 212 0.69 -2.25 1.33
C ASP A 212 1.12 -1.21 0.27
N LYS A 213 1.11 0.07 0.66
CA LYS A 213 1.44 1.18 -0.25
C LYS A 213 2.87 1.10 -0.79
N PHE A 214 3.82 0.65 0.03
CA PHE A 214 5.22 0.54 -0.37
C PHE A 214 5.41 -0.52 -1.47
N VAL A 215 4.84 -1.71 -1.28
CA VAL A 215 4.85 -2.79 -2.28
C VAL A 215 4.06 -2.38 -3.52
N SER A 216 2.90 -1.73 -3.36
CA SER A 216 2.15 -1.15 -4.48
C SER A 216 3.01 -0.17 -5.29
N ASP A 217 3.77 0.70 -4.62
CA ASP A 217 4.67 1.67 -5.24
C ASP A 217 5.85 1.00 -5.97
N MET A 218 6.42 -0.08 -5.43
CA MET A 218 7.48 -0.87 -6.10
C MET A 218 7.03 -1.49 -7.42
N ASN A 219 5.73 -1.73 -7.58
CA ASN A 219 5.13 -2.31 -8.78
C ASN A 219 4.54 -1.26 -9.72
N LYS A 220 4.65 0.04 -9.42
CA LYS A 220 4.17 1.11 -10.29
C LYS A 220 5.04 1.24 -11.53
N GLY A 221 4.40 1.49 -12.68
CA GLY A 221 5.10 1.69 -13.96
C GLY A 221 5.57 0.39 -14.62
N VAL A 222 5.36 -0.76 -13.98
CA VAL A 222 5.63 -2.08 -14.54
C VAL A 222 4.53 -2.45 -15.54
N LYS A 223 4.91 -2.71 -16.79
CA LYS A 223 3.97 -2.96 -17.89
C LYS A 223 3.13 -4.23 -17.72
N HIS A 224 3.75 -5.28 -17.18
CA HIS A 224 3.11 -6.58 -16.95
C HIS A 224 3.06 -6.91 -15.46
N SER A 225 2.58 -5.96 -14.65
CA SER A 225 2.47 -6.14 -13.21
C SER A 225 1.39 -7.15 -12.83
N LEU A 226 1.71 -8.05 -11.88
CA LEU A 226 0.74 -8.96 -11.28
C LEU A 226 -0.42 -8.23 -10.59
N LEU A 227 -0.21 -7.00 -10.12
CA LEU A 227 -1.26 -6.17 -9.52
C LEU A 227 -2.37 -5.78 -10.49
N ASP A 228 -2.10 -5.83 -11.81
CA ASP A 228 -3.06 -5.53 -12.87
C ASP A 228 -3.70 -6.80 -13.47
N MET A 229 -3.35 -7.98 -12.95
CA MET A 229 -3.94 -9.25 -13.37
C MET A 229 -5.42 -9.33 -12.98
N LYS A 230 -6.26 -9.73 -13.94
CA LYS A 230 -7.72 -9.81 -13.76
C LYS A 230 -8.14 -10.98 -12.88
N GLY A 231 -7.56 -12.15 -13.12
CA GLY A 231 -7.91 -13.37 -12.39
C GLY A 231 -7.53 -13.31 -10.91
N ARG A 232 -7.98 -14.31 -10.18
CA ARG A 232 -7.72 -14.46 -8.74
C ARG A 232 -6.47 -15.30 -8.45
N TYR A 233 -6.17 -16.28 -9.29
CA TYR A 233 -5.09 -17.23 -9.09
C TYR A 233 -4.15 -17.26 -10.29
N THR A 234 -2.90 -17.66 -10.03
CA THR A 234 -1.84 -17.78 -11.03
C THR A 234 -0.80 -18.80 -10.59
N VAL A 235 0.10 -19.22 -11.48
CA VAL A 235 1.18 -20.15 -11.18
C VAL A 235 2.49 -19.39 -11.06
N LYS A 236 3.10 -19.40 -9.87
CA LYS A 236 4.44 -18.84 -9.64
C LYS A 236 5.48 -19.82 -10.18
N VAL A 237 6.31 -19.35 -11.11
CA VAL A 237 7.26 -20.19 -11.87
C VAL A 237 8.72 -19.84 -11.60
N ALA A 238 9.02 -18.63 -11.14
CA ALA A 238 10.38 -18.23 -10.81
C ALA A 238 10.39 -17.21 -9.67
N THR A 239 11.29 -17.39 -8.71
CA THR A 239 11.48 -16.51 -7.56
C THR A 239 12.93 -16.04 -7.47
N PHE A 240 13.11 -14.74 -7.34
CA PHE A 240 14.41 -14.09 -7.21
C PHE A 240 14.44 -13.33 -5.88
N ALA A 241 15.10 -13.91 -4.88
CA ALA A 241 15.27 -13.28 -3.58
C ALA A 241 16.56 -12.46 -3.51
N GLY A 242 16.58 -11.45 -2.63
CA GLY A 242 17.81 -10.77 -2.25
C GLY A 242 18.79 -11.71 -1.52
N LYS A 243 19.96 -11.18 -1.10
CA LYS A 243 20.93 -11.96 -0.31
C LYS A 243 20.31 -12.35 1.04
N ALA A 244 19.79 -13.57 1.16
CA ALA A 244 19.59 -14.20 2.46
C ALA A 244 20.97 -14.49 3.05
N GLN A 245 21.41 -13.70 4.03
CA GLN A 245 22.55 -14.09 4.88
C GLN A 245 22.11 -15.32 5.68
N LEU A 246 22.35 -16.51 5.14
CA LEU A 246 22.47 -17.71 5.96
C LEU A 246 23.67 -17.48 6.87
N GLN A 247 23.42 -17.22 8.17
CA GLN A 247 24.42 -17.41 9.22
C GLN A 247 24.66 -18.92 9.37
N THR A 248 25.31 -19.53 8.39
CA THR A 248 25.95 -20.84 8.59
C THR A 248 27.33 -20.57 9.16
N ALA A 249 27.43 -20.72 10.48
CA ALA A 249 28.71 -20.92 11.13
C ALA A 249 29.41 -22.11 10.45
N SER A 250 30.64 -21.90 9.98
CA SER A 250 31.59 -22.92 9.48
C SER A 250 31.64 -23.15 7.96
N LEU A 251 31.85 -22.12 7.14
CA LEU A 251 32.60 -22.26 5.88
C LEU A 251 33.52 -21.05 5.68
N ALA A 252 34.55 -20.96 6.51
CA ALA A 252 35.69 -20.09 6.25
C ALA A 252 36.50 -20.68 5.08
N ASN A 253 36.97 -19.79 4.20
CA ASN A 253 37.87 -20.03 3.06
C ASN A 253 37.20 -20.50 1.76
N THR A 254 36.51 -19.58 1.08
CA THR A 254 36.69 -19.46 -0.38
C THR A 254 36.80 -17.98 -0.73
N ARG A 255 37.88 -17.66 -1.45
CA ARG A 255 38.36 -16.33 -1.80
C ARG A 255 37.22 -15.42 -2.29
N SER A 256 37.19 -14.22 -1.71
CA SER A 256 36.42 -13.08 -2.17
C SER A 256 36.81 -12.72 -3.61
N GLN A 257 36.09 -13.26 -4.59
CA GLN A 257 35.95 -12.55 -5.85
C GLN A 257 35.30 -11.21 -5.54
N LYS A 258 35.91 -10.14 -6.04
CA LYS A 258 35.46 -8.74 -5.94
C LYS A 258 33.98 -8.69 -6.39
N ARG A 259 33.06 -8.73 -5.42
CA ARG A 259 31.62 -8.74 -5.66
C ARG A 259 31.22 -7.35 -6.16
N SER A 260 30.39 -7.30 -7.19
CA SER A 260 29.81 -6.06 -7.70
C SER A 260 29.04 -5.35 -6.58
N ASP A 261 29.15 -4.02 -6.53
CA ASP A 261 28.41 -3.12 -5.61
C ASP A 261 26.89 -3.06 -5.91
N VAL A 262 26.38 -3.95 -6.76
CA VAL A 262 24.98 -3.96 -7.19
C VAL A 262 24.11 -4.60 -6.10
N ASP A 263 23.03 -3.89 -5.73
CA ASP A 263 22.05 -4.36 -4.76
C ASP A 263 21.38 -5.66 -5.27
N PRO A 264 21.44 -6.76 -4.52
CA PRO A 264 20.79 -8.03 -4.90
C PRO A 264 19.30 -7.93 -5.21
N LEU A 265 18.59 -6.98 -4.60
CA LEU A 265 17.16 -6.78 -4.87
C LEU A 265 16.92 -6.09 -6.21
N VAL A 266 17.83 -5.18 -6.61
CA VAL A 266 17.83 -4.61 -7.97
C VAL A 266 18.09 -5.71 -8.99
N GLU A 267 19.06 -6.59 -8.69
CA GLU A 267 19.37 -7.74 -9.53
C GLU A 267 18.16 -8.69 -9.69
N ALA A 268 17.44 -8.95 -8.59
CA ALA A 268 16.24 -9.78 -8.58
C ALA A 268 15.10 -9.15 -9.41
N ALA A 269 14.88 -7.84 -9.27
CA ALA A 269 13.88 -7.12 -10.05
C ALA A 269 14.20 -7.15 -11.55
N GLU A 270 15.46 -6.92 -11.93
CA GLU A 270 15.90 -7.02 -13.33
C GLU A 270 15.69 -8.42 -13.92
N ASN A 271 15.99 -9.48 -13.16
CA ASN A 271 15.76 -10.85 -13.60
C ASN A 271 14.27 -11.14 -13.85
N ALA A 272 13.41 -10.72 -12.93
CA ALA A 272 11.96 -10.86 -13.07
C ALA A 272 11.45 -10.13 -14.32
N HIS A 273 11.96 -8.92 -14.55
CA HIS A 273 11.58 -8.08 -15.68
C HIS A 273 11.99 -8.68 -17.02
N LEU A 274 13.27 -9.05 -17.15
CA LEU A 274 13.81 -9.65 -18.36
C LEU A 274 13.08 -10.96 -18.70
N LEU A 275 12.83 -11.80 -17.70
CA LEU A 275 12.12 -13.06 -17.90
C LEU A 275 10.68 -12.82 -18.36
N THR A 276 9.98 -11.87 -17.74
CA THR A 276 8.58 -11.55 -18.05
C THR A 276 8.43 -10.97 -19.45
N GLU A 277 9.28 -10.02 -19.85
CA GLU A 277 9.27 -9.45 -21.20
C GLU A 277 9.56 -10.51 -22.26
N GLU A 278 10.51 -11.42 -22.00
CA GLU A 278 10.82 -12.51 -22.94
C GLU A 278 9.67 -13.51 -23.06
N MET A 279 9.03 -13.89 -21.95
CA MET A 279 7.81 -14.70 -21.97
C MET A 279 6.69 -14.03 -22.76
N ARG A 280 6.48 -12.72 -22.55
CA ARG A 280 5.46 -11.94 -23.26
C ARG A 280 5.76 -11.83 -24.75
N ARG A 281 7.04 -11.69 -25.13
CA ARG A 281 7.49 -11.73 -26.53
C ARG A 281 7.18 -13.06 -27.21
N LEU A 282 7.22 -14.14 -26.44
CA LEU A 282 6.86 -15.51 -26.87
C LEU A 282 5.35 -15.81 -26.78
N ASN A 283 4.53 -14.78 -26.53
CA ASN A 283 3.08 -14.89 -26.40
C ASN A 283 2.63 -15.79 -25.23
N ILE A 284 3.45 -15.88 -24.18
CA ILE A 284 3.09 -16.51 -22.91
C ILE A 284 2.51 -15.42 -22.01
N GLU A 285 1.35 -15.67 -21.41
CA GLU A 285 0.74 -14.76 -20.45
C GLU A 285 1.52 -14.78 -19.12
N ALA A 286 2.51 -13.90 -18.97
CA ALA A 286 3.35 -13.80 -17.78
C ALA A 286 3.23 -12.45 -17.06
N TYR A 287 3.36 -12.44 -15.74
CA TYR A 287 3.36 -11.22 -14.94
C TYR A 287 4.54 -11.22 -13.98
N GLU A 288 5.02 -10.04 -13.63
CA GLU A 288 6.02 -9.84 -12.59
C GLU A 288 5.44 -9.14 -11.38
N PHE A 289 6.02 -9.46 -10.22
CA PHE A 289 5.71 -8.82 -8.96
C PHE A 289 6.97 -8.59 -8.15
N HIS A 290 7.09 -7.39 -7.58
CA HIS A 290 8.18 -7.02 -6.69
C HIS A 290 7.66 -6.88 -5.26
N ASP A 291 8.28 -7.58 -4.33
CA ASP A 291 8.01 -7.49 -2.90
C ASP A 291 9.25 -6.99 -2.15
N ARG A 292 9.14 -6.79 -0.84
CA ARG A 292 10.19 -6.28 0.05
C ARG A 292 11.47 -7.10 0.03
N TYR A 293 11.38 -8.40 -0.23
CA TYR A 293 12.50 -9.34 -0.10
C TYR A 293 12.79 -10.14 -1.37
N GLU A 294 11.87 -10.13 -2.33
CA GLU A 294 11.96 -10.92 -3.54
C GLU A 294 11.20 -10.28 -4.70
N SER A 295 11.57 -10.66 -5.91
CA SER A 295 10.77 -10.46 -7.12
C SER A 295 10.44 -11.82 -7.70
N TYR A 296 9.24 -12.01 -8.23
CA TYR A 296 8.86 -13.28 -8.81
C TYR A 296 8.04 -13.11 -10.07
N VAL A 297 8.07 -14.16 -10.89
CA VAL A 297 7.35 -14.25 -12.17
C VAL A 297 6.31 -15.33 -12.08
N VAL A 298 5.12 -15.01 -12.57
CA VAL A 298 3.97 -15.89 -12.62
C VAL A 298 3.45 -16.05 -14.04
N VAL A 299 2.73 -17.14 -14.31
CA VAL A 299 2.18 -17.46 -15.62
C VAL A 299 0.69 -17.82 -15.51
N GLY A 300 -0.10 -17.22 -16.40
CA GLY A 300 -1.54 -17.42 -16.55
C GLY A 300 -2.38 -16.61 -15.55
N SER A 301 -3.62 -16.33 -15.94
CA SER A 301 -4.63 -15.68 -15.10
C SER A 301 -5.86 -16.59 -14.98
N TYR A 302 -6.20 -17.01 -13.77
CA TYR A 302 -7.28 -17.98 -13.51
C TYR A 302 -8.23 -17.47 -12.42
N ASP A 303 -9.50 -17.88 -12.46
CA ASP A 303 -10.51 -17.44 -11.49
C ASP A 303 -10.72 -18.46 -10.35
N GLU A 304 -10.39 -19.72 -10.58
CA GLU A 304 -10.64 -20.82 -9.66
C GLU A 304 -9.44 -21.77 -9.50
N VAL A 305 -9.43 -22.48 -8.36
CA VAL A 305 -8.50 -23.57 -8.02
C VAL A 305 -9.30 -24.84 -7.79
N ALA A 306 -8.69 -26.00 -7.96
CA ALA A 306 -9.41 -27.28 -7.83
C ALA A 306 -9.84 -27.56 -6.39
N LYS A 307 -8.98 -27.22 -5.42
CA LYS A 307 -9.23 -27.39 -3.99
C LYS A 307 -8.38 -26.42 -3.18
N ILE A 308 -8.89 -26.03 -2.02
CA ILE A 308 -8.12 -25.41 -0.94
C ILE A 308 -8.17 -26.39 0.24
N ASP A 309 -7.03 -26.77 0.81
CA ASP A 309 -6.99 -27.61 2.02
C ASP A 309 -7.18 -26.80 3.31
N ASP A 310 -7.27 -27.50 4.43
CA ASP A 310 -7.48 -26.89 5.75
C ASP A 310 -6.28 -26.01 6.17
N GLU A 311 -5.10 -26.25 5.58
CA GLU A 311 -3.90 -25.45 5.74
C GLU A 311 -3.79 -24.27 4.75
N GLY A 312 -4.78 -24.08 3.87
CA GLY A 312 -4.84 -22.98 2.91
C GLY A 312 -3.99 -23.18 1.64
N ARG A 313 -3.47 -24.37 1.37
CA ARG A 313 -2.73 -24.69 0.15
C ARG A 313 -3.68 -24.83 -1.03
N LEU A 314 -3.25 -24.25 -2.15
CA LEU A 314 -4.04 -24.18 -3.38
C LEU A 314 -3.65 -25.33 -4.32
N TYR A 315 -4.64 -26.13 -4.71
CA TYR A 315 -4.45 -27.21 -5.66
C TYR A 315 -4.78 -26.76 -7.10
N PRO A 316 -3.91 -27.03 -8.08
CA PRO A 316 -4.11 -26.59 -9.45
C PRO A 316 -5.29 -27.25 -10.13
N THR A 317 -5.97 -26.52 -11.00
CA THR A 317 -6.93 -27.07 -11.97
C THR A 317 -6.20 -27.71 -13.15
N ASP A 318 -6.93 -28.48 -13.97
CA ASP A 318 -6.39 -29.06 -15.20
C ASP A 318 -5.84 -28.00 -16.17
N ALA A 319 -6.39 -26.77 -16.13
CA ALA A 319 -5.92 -25.65 -16.93
C ALA A 319 -4.55 -25.09 -16.48
N MET A 320 -4.17 -25.28 -15.22
CA MET A 320 -2.88 -24.84 -14.66
C MET A 320 -1.77 -25.89 -14.84
N MET A 321 -2.14 -27.17 -14.95
CA MET A 321 -1.19 -28.28 -15.06
C MET A 321 -0.20 -28.18 -16.24
N PRO A 322 -0.58 -27.68 -17.45
CA PRO A 322 0.38 -27.48 -18.53
C PRO A 322 1.52 -26.53 -18.14
N VAL A 323 1.23 -25.46 -17.41
CA VAL A 323 2.22 -24.49 -16.94
C VAL A 323 3.15 -25.17 -15.92
N ILE A 324 2.59 -25.83 -14.91
CA ILE A 324 3.37 -26.54 -13.88
C ILE A 324 4.30 -27.59 -14.49
N ARG A 325 3.81 -28.34 -15.51
CA ARG A 325 4.62 -29.35 -16.21
C ARG A 325 5.71 -28.74 -17.09
N ALA A 326 5.44 -27.60 -17.71
CA ALA A 326 6.40 -26.92 -18.58
C ALA A 326 7.58 -26.35 -17.78
N PHE A 327 7.29 -25.69 -16.65
CA PHE A 327 8.28 -24.94 -15.86
C PHE A 327 8.82 -25.72 -14.65
N GLY A 328 8.21 -26.84 -14.27
CA GLY A 328 8.62 -27.62 -13.10
C GLY A 328 9.79 -28.56 -13.36
N ALA A 329 10.75 -28.59 -12.44
CA ALA A 329 11.95 -29.43 -12.56
C ALA A 329 11.66 -30.93 -12.38
N ALA A 330 10.52 -31.29 -11.79
CA ALA A 330 10.10 -32.69 -11.63
C ALA A 330 9.67 -33.36 -12.94
N TYR A 331 9.48 -32.58 -14.01
CA TYR A 331 8.95 -33.07 -15.28
C TYR A 331 10.03 -33.16 -16.36
N ASN A 332 9.97 -34.23 -17.14
CA ASN A 332 10.88 -34.47 -18.26
C ASN A 332 10.51 -33.65 -19.51
N THR A 333 10.43 -32.33 -19.35
CA THR A 333 10.30 -31.32 -20.41
C THR A 333 11.69 -30.73 -20.74
N PRO A 334 11.88 -29.95 -21.82
CA PRO A 334 13.16 -29.30 -22.08
C PRO A 334 13.66 -28.48 -20.89
N SER A 335 14.98 -28.39 -20.69
CA SER A 335 15.56 -27.56 -19.61
C SER A 335 15.38 -26.07 -19.88
N ASP A 336 15.25 -25.66 -21.15
CA ASP A 336 14.83 -24.32 -21.55
C ASP A 336 13.39 -24.34 -22.07
N PRO A 337 12.39 -24.00 -21.24
CA PRO A 337 10.98 -24.05 -21.63
C PRO A 337 10.59 -23.00 -22.68
N LEU A 338 11.41 -21.96 -22.87
CA LEU A 338 11.11 -20.84 -23.78
C LEU A 338 11.55 -21.13 -25.23
N GLN A 339 12.43 -22.11 -25.48
CA GLN A 339 12.91 -22.44 -26.83
C GLN A 339 11.85 -23.06 -27.75
N ARG A 340 10.73 -23.57 -27.21
CA ARG A 340 9.74 -24.34 -27.98
C ARG A 340 8.79 -23.54 -28.88
N VAL A 341 8.96 -22.23 -29.02
CA VAL A 341 8.07 -21.46 -29.92
C VAL A 341 8.45 -21.59 -31.41
N ARG A 342 9.60 -22.17 -31.80
CA ARG A 342 9.88 -22.60 -33.19
C ARG A 342 11.20 -23.36 -33.29
N LEU A 343 11.20 -24.67 -33.59
CA LEU A 343 12.34 -25.33 -34.24
C LEU A 343 11.87 -26.52 -35.12
N PRO A 344 12.22 -26.56 -36.42
CA PRO A 344 12.15 -27.75 -37.27
C PRO A 344 13.23 -28.79 -36.88
N ASP A 345 13.01 -30.05 -37.26
CA ASP A 345 13.64 -31.30 -36.80
C ASP A 345 15.18 -31.43 -36.81
N GLN A 346 15.95 -30.41 -37.19
CA GLN A 346 17.41 -30.52 -37.37
C GLN A 346 18.27 -30.15 -36.13
N VAL A 347 17.70 -29.60 -35.06
CA VAL A 347 18.48 -29.09 -33.90
C VAL A 347 18.53 -30.07 -32.72
N ALA A 348 17.83 -31.21 -32.79
CA ALA A 348 17.77 -32.18 -31.70
C ALA A 348 19.16 -32.74 -31.30
N SER A 349 20.10 -32.83 -32.23
CA SER A 349 21.47 -33.30 -31.95
C SER A 349 22.35 -32.28 -31.23
N GLU A 350 22.11 -30.98 -31.43
CA GLU A 350 22.85 -29.92 -30.73
C GLU A 350 22.35 -29.73 -29.30
N VAL A 351 21.03 -29.90 -29.08
CA VAL A 351 20.43 -29.82 -27.74
C VAL A 351 21.01 -30.87 -26.80
N SER A 352 21.21 -32.10 -27.27
CA SER A 352 21.83 -33.17 -26.46
C SER A 352 23.29 -32.88 -26.09
N GLN A 353 24.03 -32.18 -26.97
CA GLN A 353 25.42 -31.79 -26.69
C GLN A 353 25.48 -30.63 -25.68
N VAL A 354 24.58 -29.66 -25.81
CA VAL A 354 24.47 -28.51 -24.88
C VAL A 354 23.96 -28.96 -23.50
N GLU A 355 23.03 -29.92 -23.43
CA GLU A 355 22.61 -30.55 -22.17
C GLU A 355 23.77 -31.26 -21.47
N GLY A 356 24.63 -31.95 -22.22
CA GLY A 356 25.84 -32.61 -21.69
C GLY A 356 26.84 -31.61 -21.11
N GLN A 357 27.10 -30.52 -21.82
CA GLN A 357 27.99 -29.44 -21.38
C GLN A 357 27.44 -28.69 -20.17
N PHE A 358 26.11 -28.47 -20.12
CA PHE A 358 25.46 -27.82 -18.99
C PHE A 358 25.48 -28.69 -17.73
N LYS A 359 25.20 -29.99 -17.85
CA LYS A 359 25.32 -30.96 -16.73
C LYS A 359 26.74 -30.96 -16.16
N GLN A 360 27.78 -30.89 -17.00
CA GLN A 360 29.15 -30.76 -16.54
C GLN A 360 29.44 -29.43 -15.84
N MET A 361 28.95 -28.30 -16.37
CA MET A 361 29.16 -27.00 -15.73
C MET A 361 28.45 -26.84 -14.39
N PHE A 362 27.23 -27.38 -14.27
CA PHE A 362 26.46 -27.29 -13.03
C PHE A 362 27.03 -28.22 -11.94
N GLN A 363 27.46 -29.43 -12.31
CA GLN A 363 28.18 -30.35 -11.42
C GLN A 363 29.48 -29.77 -10.87
N GLN A 364 30.16 -28.89 -11.62
CA GLN A 364 31.46 -28.34 -11.22
C GLN A 364 31.40 -27.07 -10.37
N LYS A 365 30.28 -26.32 -10.35
CA LYS A 365 30.23 -25.03 -9.64
C LYS A 365 29.17 -24.90 -8.53
N HIS A 366 28.05 -25.63 -8.56
CA HIS A 366 27.06 -25.57 -7.47
C HIS A 366 26.22 -26.85 -7.39
N GLY A 367 26.39 -27.63 -6.32
CA GLY A 367 25.43 -28.65 -5.87
C GLY A 367 25.36 -29.93 -6.71
N GLN A 368 25.40 -31.09 -6.05
CA GLN A 368 25.02 -32.35 -6.68
C GLN A 368 23.56 -32.25 -7.11
N VAL A 369 23.28 -32.41 -8.41
CA VAL A 369 21.91 -32.50 -8.92
C VAL A 369 21.29 -33.76 -8.31
N ALA A 370 20.25 -33.60 -7.48
CA ALA A 370 19.54 -34.73 -6.91
C ALA A 370 18.99 -35.61 -8.05
N SER A 371 19.21 -36.92 -7.95
CA SER A 371 18.71 -37.92 -8.90
C SER A 371 17.22 -37.69 -9.20
N GLY A 372 16.89 -37.40 -10.46
CA GLY A 372 15.50 -37.31 -10.95
C GLY A 372 14.93 -35.89 -11.16
N LEU A 373 15.67 -34.82 -10.87
CA LEU A 373 15.26 -33.44 -11.20
C LEU A 373 15.93 -32.94 -12.49
N ASN A 374 15.16 -32.20 -13.31
CA ASN A 374 15.62 -31.50 -14.50
C ASN A 374 15.47 -29.98 -14.31
N PRO A 375 16.46 -29.29 -13.72
CA PRO A 375 16.41 -27.85 -13.48
C PRO A 375 16.07 -27.06 -14.75
N LYS A 376 15.15 -26.12 -14.63
CA LYS A 376 14.74 -25.26 -15.74
C LYS A 376 15.46 -23.92 -15.68
N PHE A 377 15.82 -23.38 -16.84
CA PHE A 377 16.41 -22.06 -16.98
C PHE A 377 16.01 -21.41 -18.31
N ALA A 378 16.06 -20.08 -18.40
CA ALA A 378 15.90 -19.32 -19.62
C ALA A 378 17.18 -18.55 -19.94
N ARG A 379 17.49 -18.39 -21.23
CA ARG A 379 18.55 -17.48 -21.69
C ARG A 379 17.90 -16.20 -22.21
N VAL A 380 18.20 -15.07 -21.59
CA VAL A 380 17.62 -13.78 -21.96
C VAL A 380 18.74 -12.78 -22.29
N PRO A 381 18.81 -12.27 -23.55
CA PRO A 381 18.02 -12.65 -24.72
C PRO A 381 18.39 -14.05 -25.26
N PRO A 382 17.47 -14.73 -25.97
CA PRO A 382 17.75 -16.06 -26.49
C PRO A 382 18.82 -16.03 -27.59
N LYS A 383 19.63 -17.10 -27.67
CA LYS A 383 20.71 -17.30 -28.66
C LYS A 383 21.92 -16.37 -28.58
N ASP A 384 21.97 -15.47 -27.60
CA ASP A 384 23.19 -14.70 -27.30
C ASP A 384 24.15 -15.54 -26.43
N PRO A 385 25.43 -15.73 -26.82
CA PRO A 385 26.42 -16.41 -25.99
C PRO A 385 26.70 -15.71 -24.65
N ASN A 386 26.40 -14.41 -24.55
CA ASN A 386 26.48 -13.61 -23.33
C ASN A 386 25.12 -13.43 -22.65
N ALA A 387 24.10 -14.18 -23.06
CA ALA A 387 22.77 -14.13 -22.47
C ALA A 387 22.81 -14.40 -20.97
N ARG A 388 21.98 -13.66 -20.23
CA ARG A 388 21.78 -13.94 -18.81
C ARG A 388 21.03 -15.26 -18.67
N VAL A 389 21.56 -16.16 -17.85
CA VAL A 389 20.90 -17.43 -17.52
C VAL A 389 20.06 -17.22 -16.28
N ILE A 390 18.74 -17.27 -16.45
CA ILE A 390 17.76 -17.04 -15.40
C ILE A 390 17.14 -18.38 -15.00
N PRO A 391 17.35 -18.87 -13.76
CA PRO A 391 16.75 -20.12 -13.30
C PRO A 391 15.26 -19.97 -12.97
N PHE A 392 14.51 -21.06 -13.08
CA PHE A 392 13.14 -21.18 -12.59
C PHE A 392 13.09 -21.91 -11.24
N ASP A 393 11.94 -21.84 -10.57
CA ASP A 393 11.69 -22.58 -9.34
C ASP A 393 11.62 -24.09 -9.61
N ILE A 394 12.10 -24.89 -8.64
CA ILE A 394 12.07 -26.35 -8.74
C ILE A 394 10.61 -26.85 -8.82
N HIS A 395 9.73 -26.21 -8.03
CA HIS A 395 8.32 -26.56 -7.89
C HIS A 395 7.43 -25.33 -8.11
N PRO A 396 6.99 -25.09 -9.36
CA PRO A 396 5.96 -24.12 -9.62
C PRO A 396 4.70 -24.47 -8.83
N HIS A 397 4.08 -23.48 -8.21
CA HIS A 397 2.92 -23.67 -7.36
C HIS A 397 1.91 -22.55 -7.58
N VAL A 398 0.66 -22.83 -7.21
CA VAL A 398 -0.45 -21.89 -7.37
C VAL A 398 -0.43 -20.90 -6.22
N ILE A 399 -0.65 -19.62 -6.53
CA ILE A 399 -0.81 -18.55 -5.55
C ILE A 399 -2.08 -17.75 -5.83
N GLU A 400 -2.66 -17.15 -4.79
CA GLU A 400 -3.65 -16.08 -4.95
C GLU A 400 -2.90 -14.80 -5.33
N ALA A 401 -3.36 -14.12 -6.38
CA ALA A 401 -2.69 -12.94 -6.88
C ALA A 401 -2.93 -11.74 -5.93
N PRO A 402 -1.86 -11.03 -5.51
CA PRO A 402 -1.99 -9.84 -4.70
C PRO A 402 -2.83 -8.77 -5.41
N LYS A 403 -3.72 -8.11 -4.67
CA LYS A 403 -4.53 -6.99 -5.17
C LYS A 403 -4.08 -5.69 -4.53
N ARG A 404 -4.18 -4.58 -5.27
CA ARG A 404 -3.90 -3.23 -4.75
C ARG A 404 -4.78 -2.96 -3.53
N SER A 405 -4.20 -2.38 -2.48
CA SER A 405 -4.99 -1.92 -1.35
C SER A 405 -6.01 -0.90 -1.82
N ILE A 406 -7.29 -1.20 -1.56
CA ILE A 406 -8.37 -0.25 -1.75
C ILE A 406 -8.45 0.54 -0.44
N SER A 407 -7.80 1.70 -0.41
CA SER A 407 -8.00 2.67 0.68
C SER A 407 -9.44 3.20 0.58
N GLY A 408 -10.35 2.62 1.35
CA GLY A 408 -11.70 3.15 1.51
C GLY A 408 -12.81 2.19 1.09
N SER A 409 -13.22 1.32 2.01
CA SER A 409 -14.53 0.67 2.01
C SER A 409 -15.70 1.67 2.20
N PHE A 410 -15.43 2.97 2.32
CA PHE A 410 -16.44 4.00 2.61
C PHE A 410 -17.34 4.37 1.41
N SER A 411 -17.05 3.90 0.19
CA SER A 411 -17.92 4.18 -0.98
C SER A 411 -19.16 3.27 -1.08
N LEU A 412 -19.28 2.24 -0.24
CA LEU A 412 -20.39 1.28 -0.32
C LEU A 412 -21.64 1.66 0.51
N PHE A 413 -21.62 2.78 1.24
CA PHE A 413 -22.72 3.18 2.14
C PHE A 413 -23.25 4.60 1.92
N ARG A 414 -23.10 5.18 0.72
CA ARG A 414 -23.77 6.43 0.35
C ARG A 414 -24.97 6.20 -0.55
#